data_AF-A0A7D4ST70-F1
#
_entry.id   AF-A0A7D4ST70-F1
#
_cell.length_a   1.000
_cell.length_b   1.000
_cell.length_c   1.000
_cell.angle_alpha   90.00
_cell.angle_beta   90.00
_cell.angle_gamma   90.00
#
_symmetry.space_group_name_H-M   'P 1'
#
loop_
_entity.id
_entity.type
_entity.pdbx_description
1 polymer ?
#
loop_
_entity_poly.entity_id
_entity_poly.type
_entity_poly.pdbx_seq_one_letter_code
_entity_poly.pdbx_strand_id
1 'polypeptide(L)'
;MKAQRHAQKGFTLVEIAIVLVIIGLLLGGVLKGQEMINSAKIKSDTDALKSLQASAYAYRDRMGFYPGSARSTTPTDSTLNGTIIQDDISSSTDVPAIGDNLFFSELYDQGFLKGVNPIPEIDEGGAWTAGQGGGTAVPALMGGNIGLKTNKNYICITLTTDTSAEIVTGMDIKLDDGEGTTGIVITNPSATPTTTPSHACLEM
;
A
#
# COMPACT_ATOMS: atom_id res chain seq x y z
N MET A 1 -18.31 -44.34 -58.01
CA MET A 1 -18.77 -43.30 -57.05
C MET A 1 -17.84 -42.10 -57.20
N LYS A 2 -18.33 -40.95 -57.69
CA LYS A 2 -17.52 -39.72 -57.84
C LYS A 2 -17.56 -38.95 -56.53
N ALA A 3 -16.43 -38.83 -55.84
CA ALA A 3 -16.32 -38.00 -54.63
C ALA A 3 -16.41 -36.52 -55.03
N GLN A 4 -17.46 -35.83 -54.57
CA GLN A 4 -17.57 -34.38 -54.70
C GLN A 4 -16.55 -33.74 -53.77
N ARG A 5 -15.48 -33.17 -54.34
CA ARG A 5 -14.56 -32.29 -53.60
C ARG A 5 -15.24 -30.94 -53.41
N HIS A 6 -15.65 -30.63 -52.18
CA HIS A 6 -16.01 -29.26 -51.83
C HIS A 6 -14.78 -28.37 -51.98
N ALA A 7 -14.86 -27.36 -52.84
CA ALA A 7 -13.83 -26.33 -52.93
C ALA A 7 -13.84 -25.51 -51.63
N GLN A 8 -12.78 -25.62 -50.84
CA GLN A 8 -12.57 -24.69 -49.72
C GLN A 8 -12.38 -23.29 -50.30
N LYS A 9 -13.31 -22.38 -49.98
CA LYS A 9 -13.13 -20.95 -50.25
C LYS A 9 -12.01 -20.46 -49.33
N GLY A 10 -10.92 -19.98 -49.91
CA GLY A 10 -9.85 -19.32 -49.16
C GLY A 10 -10.32 -17.99 -48.56
N PHE A 11 -9.68 -17.56 -47.48
CA PHE A 11 -9.94 -16.24 -46.88
C PHE A 11 -9.53 -15.12 -47.84
N THR A 12 -10.34 -14.07 -47.90
CA THR A 12 -10.01 -12.87 -48.67
C THR A 12 -8.99 -12.01 -47.92
N LEU A 13 -8.17 -11.25 -48.65
CA LEU A 13 -7.22 -10.31 -48.05
C LEU A 13 -7.94 -9.26 -47.19
N VAL A 14 -9.13 -8.84 -47.60
CA VAL A 14 -9.96 -7.86 -46.89
C VAL A 14 -10.47 -8.41 -45.55
N GLU A 15 -10.87 -9.69 -45.49
CA GLU A 15 -11.30 -10.33 -44.24
C GLU A 15 -10.18 -10.37 -43.21
N ILE A 16 -8.95 -10.73 -43.62
CA ILE A 16 -7.81 -10.72 -42.70
C ILE A 16 -7.40 -9.29 -42.32
N ALA A 17 -7.51 -8.33 -43.25
CA ALA A 17 -7.16 -6.93 -42.97
C ALA A 17 -8.02 -6.32 -41.86
N ILE A 18 -9.35 -6.54 -41.88
CA ILE A 18 -10.24 -6.01 -40.83
C ILE A 18 -9.97 -6.70 -39.49
N VAL A 19 -9.72 -8.00 -39.50
CA VAL A 19 -9.41 -8.76 -38.28
C VAL A 19 -8.13 -8.23 -37.62
N LEU A 20 -7.07 -7.95 -38.39
CA LEU A 20 -5.83 -7.38 -37.87
C LEU A 20 -6.03 -5.98 -37.29
N VAL A 21 -6.87 -5.15 -37.91
CA VAL A 21 -7.21 -3.82 -37.38
C VAL A 21 -7.95 -3.94 -36.05
N ILE A 22 -8.96 -4.82 -35.95
CA ILE A 22 -9.71 -5.01 -34.71
C ILE A 22 -8.79 -5.52 -33.60
N ILE A 23 -7.94 -6.51 -33.87
CA ILE A 23 -6.97 -7.01 -32.88
C ILE A 23 -6.00 -5.89 -32.49
N GLY A 24 -5.52 -5.08 -33.43
CA GLY A 24 -4.65 -3.94 -33.14
C GLY A 24 -5.31 -2.90 -32.22
N LEU A 25 -6.58 -2.58 -32.46
CA LEU A 25 -7.35 -1.65 -31.62
C LEU A 25 -7.64 -2.23 -30.24
N LEU A 26 -7.99 -3.53 -30.17
CA LEU A 26 -8.25 -4.20 -28.89
C LEU A 26 -6.98 -4.31 -28.04
N LEU A 27 -5.85 -4.69 -28.64
CA LEU A 27 -4.56 -4.75 -27.94
C LEU A 27 -4.13 -3.36 -27.45
N GLY A 28 -4.27 -2.32 -28.29
CA GLY A 28 -3.98 -0.94 -27.88
C GLY A 28 -4.87 -0.46 -26.73
N GLY A 29 -6.17 -0.82 -26.76
CA GLY A 29 -7.12 -0.50 -25.69
C GLY A 29 -6.82 -1.20 -24.37
N VAL A 30 -6.47 -2.50 -24.40
CA VAL A 30 -6.16 -3.27 -23.19
C VAL A 30 -4.90 -2.76 -22.49
N LEU A 31 -3.84 -2.46 -23.25
CA LEU A 31 -2.60 -1.91 -22.69
C LEU A 31 -2.84 -0.60 -21.95
N LYS A 32 -3.63 0.32 -22.54
CA LYS A 32 -3.97 1.56 -21.86
C LYS A 32 -4.92 1.36 -20.67
N GLY A 33 -5.82 0.38 -20.77
CA GLY A 33 -6.72 0.01 -19.69
C GLY A 33 -5.97 -0.48 -18.44
N GLN A 34 -4.92 -1.29 -18.61
CA GLN A 34 -4.08 -1.77 -17.50
C GLN A 34 -3.34 -0.62 -16.80
N GLU A 35 -2.73 0.29 -17.56
CA GLU A 35 -2.05 1.47 -17.01
C GLU A 35 -3.02 2.38 -16.24
N MET A 36 -4.25 2.54 -16.75
CA MET A 36 -5.30 3.32 -16.09
C MET A 36 -5.71 2.70 -14.75
N ILE A 37 -5.85 1.38 -14.69
CA ILE A 37 -6.13 0.65 -13.44
C ILE A 37 -4.99 0.86 -12.45
N ASN A 38 -3.73 0.72 -12.89
CA ASN A 38 -2.59 0.93 -12.00
C ASN A 38 -2.51 2.36 -11.45
N SER A 39 -2.76 3.35 -12.31
CA SER A 39 -2.84 4.76 -11.91
C SER A 39 -3.97 5.03 -10.91
N ALA A 40 -5.11 4.34 -11.05
CA ALA A 40 -6.22 4.44 -10.11
C ALA A 40 -5.86 3.85 -8.74
N LYS A 41 -5.14 2.71 -8.71
CA LYS A 41 -4.63 2.10 -7.48
C LYS A 41 -3.66 3.02 -6.74
N ILE A 42 -2.63 3.51 -7.44
CA ILE A 42 -1.67 4.48 -6.88
C ILE A 42 -2.40 5.65 -6.24
N LYS A 43 -3.42 6.19 -6.92
CA LYS A 43 -4.22 7.29 -6.39
C LYS A 43 -5.02 6.90 -5.15
N SER A 44 -5.73 5.77 -5.19
CA SER A 44 -6.55 5.28 -4.09
C SER A 44 -5.71 5.07 -2.82
N ASP A 45 -4.58 4.37 -2.96
CA ASP A 45 -3.68 4.06 -1.85
C ASP A 45 -3.01 5.33 -1.31
N THR A 46 -2.62 6.27 -2.19
CA THR A 46 -2.11 7.59 -1.79
C THR A 46 -3.16 8.39 -1.01
N ASP A 47 -4.40 8.41 -1.47
CA ASP A 47 -5.48 9.14 -0.81
C ASP A 47 -5.82 8.51 0.55
N ALA A 48 -5.78 7.18 0.66
CA ALA A 48 -5.93 6.46 1.92
C ALA A 48 -4.79 6.76 2.91
N LEU A 49 -3.53 6.74 2.45
CA LEU A 49 -2.35 7.12 3.24
C LEU A 49 -2.52 8.53 3.84
N LYS A 50 -2.89 9.51 3.01
CA LYS A 50 -3.11 10.90 3.45
C LYS A 50 -4.28 11.03 4.41
N SER A 51 -5.38 10.32 4.16
CA SER A 51 -6.56 10.33 5.02
C SER A 51 -6.21 9.82 6.42
N LEU A 52 -5.40 8.77 6.50
CA LEU A 52 -4.96 8.20 7.77
C LEU A 52 -4.00 9.14 8.51
N GLN A 53 -3.06 9.78 7.80
CA GLN A 53 -2.19 10.81 8.37
C GLN A 53 -3.00 11.99 8.92
N ALA A 54 -3.98 12.48 8.17
CA ALA A 54 -4.86 13.56 8.61
C ALA A 54 -5.66 13.16 9.86
N SER A 55 -6.12 11.91 9.93
CA SER A 55 -6.82 11.36 11.09
C SER A 55 -5.92 11.28 12.32
N ALA A 56 -4.66 10.88 12.16
CA ALA A 56 -3.67 10.85 13.22
C ALA A 56 -3.35 12.25 13.77
N TYR A 57 -3.22 13.25 12.89
CA TYR A 57 -3.05 14.63 13.33
C TYR A 57 -4.28 15.17 14.04
N ALA A 58 -5.48 14.90 13.55
CA ALA A 58 -6.72 15.32 14.20
C ALA A 58 -6.89 14.67 15.59
N TYR A 59 -6.49 13.41 15.74
CA TYR A 59 -6.41 12.73 17.04
C TYR A 59 -5.42 13.44 17.97
N ARG A 60 -4.21 13.73 17.49
CA ARG A 60 -3.19 14.44 18.27
C ARG A 60 -3.65 15.82 18.72
N ASP A 61 -4.35 16.56 17.86
CA ASP A 61 -4.85 17.90 18.20
C ASP A 61 -5.95 17.83 19.27
N ARG A 62 -6.72 16.73 19.32
CA ARG A 62 -7.77 16.50 20.33
C ARG A 62 -7.22 15.94 21.65
N MET A 63 -6.28 15.02 21.57
CA MET A 63 -5.83 14.20 22.71
C MET A 63 -4.49 14.70 23.30
N GLY A 64 -3.72 15.47 22.53
CA GLY A 64 -2.40 15.98 22.91
C GLY A 64 -1.23 15.02 22.66
N PHE A 65 -1.48 13.85 22.07
CA PHE A 65 -0.49 12.81 21.77
C PHE A 65 -0.92 12.01 20.54
N TYR A 66 0.02 11.35 19.86
CA TYR A 66 -0.31 10.52 18.68
C TYR A 66 -1.06 9.24 19.09
N PRO A 67 -1.98 8.74 18.27
CA PRO A 67 -2.67 7.50 18.58
C PRO A 67 -1.67 6.33 18.66
N GLY A 68 -1.90 5.38 19.55
CA GLY A 68 -0.98 4.28 19.82
C GLY A 68 0.35 4.69 20.47
N SER A 69 0.52 5.96 20.85
CA SER A 69 1.57 6.32 21.80
C SER A 69 1.08 5.98 23.20
N ALA A 70 1.81 5.12 23.92
CA ALA A 70 1.43 4.83 25.30
C ALA A 70 1.43 6.13 26.09
N ARG A 71 0.29 6.47 26.68
CA ARG A 71 0.25 7.39 27.82
C ARG A 71 1.06 6.73 28.92
N SER A 72 2.36 7.03 28.97
CA SER A 72 3.29 6.42 29.91
C SER A 72 2.71 6.54 31.33
N THR A 73 2.29 5.40 31.89
CA THR A 73 1.80 5.33 33.28
C THR A 73 2.94 5.47 34.29
N THR A 74 4.18 5.56 33.79
CA THR A 74 5.41 5.81 34.53
C THR A 74 5.95 7.21 34.18
N PRO A 75 5.87 8.20 35.09
CA PRO A 75 6.29 9.59 34.84
C PRO A 75 7.77 9.80 34.48
N THR A 76 8.58 8.74 34.44
CA THR A 76 10.03 8.81 34.27
C THR A 76 10.48 8.75 32.82
N ASP A 77 9.58 8.51 31.87
CA ASP A 77 9.93 8.53 30.45
C ASP A 77 9.03 9.44 29.63
N SER A 78 9.27 10.74 29.76
CA SER A 78 8.69 11.79 28.92
C SER A 78 9.15 11.72 27.45
N THR A 79 9.97 10.75 27.04
CA THR A 79 10.37 10.56 25.63
C THR A 79 9.38 9.70 24.82
N LEU A 80 8.40 9.07 25.47
CA LEU A 80 7.35 8.28 24.81
C LEU A 80 6.06 9.07 24.51
N ASN A 81 5.92 10.28 25.08
CA ASN A 81 4.82 11.19 24.75
C ASN A 81 4.98 11.68 23.30
N GLY A 82 4.30 11.01 22.38
CA GLY A 82 4.34 11.31 20.95
C GLY A 82 5.10 10.30 20.10
N THR A 83 5.59 9.21 20.67
CA THR A 83 6.15 8.08 19.91
C THR A 83 5.08 7.03 19.69
N ILE A 84 4.76 6.71 18.44
CA ILE A 84 3.85 5.60 18.15
C ILE A 84 4.58 4.30 18.48
N ILE A 85 4.04 3.55 19.44
CA ILE A 85 4.60 2.26 19.82
C ILE A 85 4.13 1.24 18.80
N GLN A 86 5.08 0.57 18.18
CA GLN A 86 4.84 -0.59 17.36
C GLN A 86 4.42 -1.77 18.23
N ASP A 87 3.42 -2.52 17.79
CA ASP A 87 3.11 -3.82 18.38
C ASP A 87 4.24 -4.81 18.07
N ASP A 88 4.69 -5.51 19.11
CA ASP A 88 5.78 -6.47 19.05
C ASP A 88 5.23 -7.78 18.47
N ILE A 89 5.16 -7.85 17.13
CA ILE A 89 4.62 -8.99 16.35
C ILE A 89 5.40 -10.30 16.55
N SER A 90 6.42 -10.29 17.40
CA SER A 90 7.37 -11.37 17.62
C SER A 90 6.85 -12.53 18.50
N SER A 91 5.59 -12.48 18.97
CA SER A 91 5.05 -13.52 19.88
C SER A 91 3.67 -14.11 19.54
N SER A 92 2.98 -13.68 18.48
CA SER A 92 1.75 -14.34 18.02
C SER A 92 2.02 -15.19 16.76
N THR A 93 1.80 -16.50 16.88
CA THR A 93 1.75 -17.44 15.73
C THR A 93 0.37 -17.47 15.07
N ASP A 94 -0.60 -16.81 15.69
CA ASP A 94 -1.81 -16.35 15.02
C ASP A 94 -1.40 -15.14 14.19
N VAL A 95 -1.77 -15.11 12.90
CA VAL A 95 -1.79 -13.85 12.13
C VAL A 95 -2.48 -12.85 13.03
N PRO A 96 -1.76 -11.88 13.64
CA PRO A 96 -2.39 -11.03 14.63
C PRO A 96 -3.52 -10.37 13.88
N ALA A 97 -4.73 -10.51 14.44
CA ALA A 97 -5.87 -9.81 13.90
C ALA A 97 -5.41 -8.38 13.66
N ILE A 98 -5.67 -7.90 12.45
CA ILE A 98 -5.26 -6.62 11.86
C ILE A 98 -5.98 -5.49 12.65
N GLY A 99 -5.76 -5.44 13.97
CA GLY A 99 -6.71 -4.97 14.98
C GLY A 99 -6.12 -4.84 16.41
N ASP A 100 -4.92 -5.36 16.68
CA ASP A 100 -4.20 -5.13 17.95
C ASP A 100 -3.25 -3.93 17.92
N ASN A 101 -3.17 -3.20 16.80
CA ASN A 101 -2.43 -1.94 16.76
C ASN A 101 -3.24 -0.85 17.49
N LEU A 102 -2.78 -0.46 18.68
CA LEU A 102 -3.32 0.66 19.46
C LEU A 102 -3.54 1.93 18.63
N PHE A 103 -2.73 2.17 17.58
CA PHE A 103 -2.92 3.29 16.67
C PHE A 103 -4.28 3.24 15.95
N PHE A 104 -4.59 2.11 15.30
CA PHE A 104 -5.81 1.98 14.49
C PHE A 104 -7.05 1.82 15.37
N SER A 105 -6.94 1.09 16.49
CA SER A 105 -8.03 0.94 17.44
C SER A 105 -8.36 2.27 18.13
N GLU A 106 -7.39 3.06 18.56
CA GLU A 106 -7.65 4.38 19.16
C GLU A 106 -8.28 5.36 18.16
N LEU A 107 -7.82 5.35 16.90
CA LEU A 107 -8.44 6.16 15.86
C LEU A 107 -9.90 5.74 15.57
N TYR A 108 -10.17 4.44 15.59
CA TYR A 108 -11.51 3.89 15.42
C TYR A 108 -12.42 4.26 16.60
N ASP A 109 -11.97 4.02 17.84
CA ASP A 109 -12.73 4.27 19.06
C ASP A 109 -13.07 5.74 19.25
N GLN A 110 -12.18 6.64 18.83
CA GLN A 110 -12.44 8.09 18.85
C GLN A 110 -13.26 8.59 17.65
N GLY A 111 -13.63 7.71 16.73
CA GLY A 111 -14.49 7.99 15.58
C GLY A 111 -13.80 8.71 14.42
N PHE A 112 -12.46 8.68 14.35
CA PHE A 112 -11.72 9.23 13.22
C PHE A 112 -11.75 8.30 12.00
N LEU A 113 -11.81 6.99 12.24
CA LEU A 113 -12.00 5.98 11.18
C LEU A 113 -13.46 5.53 11.12
N LYS A 114 -13.94 5.23 9.92
CA LYS A 114 -15.31 4.76 9.65
C LYS A 114 -15.25 3.39 9.00
N GLY A 115 -15.99 2.41 9.53
CA GLY A 115 -16.05 1.06 8.96
C GLY A 115 -16.44 -0.01 9.99
N VAL A 116 -16.52 -1.26 9.52
CA VAL A 116 -16.67 -2.45 10.39
C VAL A 116 -15.34 -2.98 10.91
N ASN A 117 -14.22 -2.55 10.31
CA ASN A 117 -12.86 -2.87 10.71
C ASN A 117 -12.09 -1.58 10.99
N PRO A 118 -11.19 -1.56 12.00
CA PRO A 118 -10.40 -0.38 12.35
C PRO A 118 -9.33 -0.02 11.30
N ILE A 119 -9.16 -0.82 10.25
CA ILE A 119 -8.11 -0.66 9.24
C ILE A 119 -8.76 -0.58 7.85
N PRO A 120 -8.39 0.40 7.00
CA PRO A 120 -8.85 0.46 5.62
C PRO A 120 -8.48 -0.82 4.86
N GLU A 121 -9.41 -1.39 4.11
CA GLU A 121 -9.14 -2.56 3.27
C GLU A 121 -8.16 -2.18 2.14
N ILE A 122 -7.26 -3.10 1.81
CA ILE A 122 -6.34 -2.96 0.67
C ILE A 122 -6.80 -3.95 -0.39
N ASP A 123 -7.25 -3.43 -1.53
CA ASP A 123 -7.94 -4.19 -2.59
C ASP A 123 -7.14 -5.40 -3.13
N GLU A 124 -5.81 -5.44 -2.94
CA GLU A 124 -4.95 -6.48 -3.52
C GLU A 124 -4.14 -7.30 -2.51
N GLY A 125 -4.50 -7.23 -1.23
CA GLY A 125 -3.69 -7.84 -0.17
C GLY A 125 -2.47 -6.99 0.17
N GLY A 126 -2.12 -7.03 1.45
CA GLY A 126 -1.21 -6.07 2.04
C GLY A 126 -1.67 -5.71 3.44
N ALA A 127 -0.98 -4.76 4.06
CA ALA A 127 -1.36 -4.27 5.37
C ALA A 127 -0.96 -2.82 5.60
N TRP A 128 -1.76 -2.14 6.41
CA TRP A 128 -1.42 -0.85 7.00
C TRP A 128 -0.68 -1.05 8.32
N THR A 129 0.39 -0.30 8.52
CA THR A 129 1.15 -0.29 9.77
C THR A 129 1.49 1.13 10.17
N ALA A 130 1.69 1.38 11.46
CA ALA A 130 2.14 2.67 11.97
C ALA A 130 3.17 2.43 13.08
N GLY A 131 4.18 3.27 13.17
CA GLY A 131 5.24 3.14 14.16
C GLY A 131 6.35 4.17 14.00
N GLN A 132 7.39 4.05 14.81
CA GLN A 132 8.54 4.95 14.79
C GLN A 132 9.71 4.38 13.96
N GLY A 133 10.43 5.23 13.23
CA GLY A 133 11.73 4.88 12.65
C GLY A 133 12.86 4.91 13.69
N GLY A 134 13.87 4.05 13.53
CA GLY A 134 15.14 4.14 14.28
C GLY A 134 15.44 3.13 15.40
N GLY A 135 14.77 1.99 15.43
CA GLY A 135 15.00 0.83 16.32
C GLY A 135 13.93 -0.20 16.02
N THR A 136 14.24 -1.51 16.07
CA THR A 136 13.39 -2.67 15.64
C THR A 136 12.25 -2.22 14.74
N ALA A 137 12.62 -1.89 13.49
CA ALA A 137 11.83 -1.21 12.47
C ALA A 137 10.32 -1.45 12.57
N VAL A 138 9.53 -0.40 12.28
CA VAL A 138 8.12 -0.51 11.84
C VAL A 138 8.05 -1.81 11.08
N PRO A 139 7.36 -2.85 11.60
CA PRO A 139 7.55 -4.16 11.05
C PRO A 139 6.99 -3.98 9.66
N ALA A 140 7.86 -4.16 8.67
CA ALA A 140 7.45 -4.73 7.43
C ALA A 140 6.59 -5.92 7.84
N LEU A 141 5.27 -5.70 7.89
CA LEU A 141 4.32 -6.78 8.05
C LEU A 141 4.65 -7.61 6.82
N MET A 142 5.33 -8.74 7.03
CA MET A 142 5.87 -9.62 5.99
C MET A 142 7.31 -9.38 5.50
N GLY A 143 8.18 -8.69 6.25
CA GLY A 143 9.63 -8.64 5.99
C GLY A 143 10.06 -7.62 4.92
N GLY A 144 11.21 -6.98 5.13
CA GLY A 144 11.71 -5.88 4.28
C GLY A 144 12.31 -4.77 5.13
N ASN A 145 13.59 -4.45 4.94
CA ASN A 145 14.22 -3.34 5.66
C ASN A 145 13.93 -2.04 4.92
N ILE A 146 13.11 -1.16 5.51
CA ILE A 146 12.90 0.20 5.02
C ILE A 146 13.75 1.19 5.81
N GLY A 147 14.43 2.10 5.11
CA GLY A 147 15.39 3.06 5.68
C GLY A 147 14.72 4.25 6.36
N LEU A 148 13.84 4.01 7.34
CA LEU A 148 13.11 5.07 8.05
C LEU A 148 14.04 5.90 8.93
N LYS A 149 13.80 7.22 9.00
CA LYS A 149 14.60 8.13 9.84
C LYS A 149 14.31 7.86 11.31
N THR A 150 15.34 7.91 12.14
CA THR A 150 15.21 7.73 13.59
C THR A 150 14.35 8.81 14.24
N ASN A 151 13.57 8.44 15.25
CA ASN A 151 12.72 9.33 16.05
C ASN A 151 11.60 10.04 15.27
N LYS A 152 11.15 9.45 14.16
CA LYS A 152 10.04 9.95 13.35
C LYS A 152 8.91 8.94 13.31
N ASN A 153 7.68 9.42 13.37
CA ASN A 153 6.50 8.57 13.24
C ASN A 153 6.17 8.37 11.77
N TYR A 154 5.70 7.18 11.42
CA TYR A 154 5.34 6.84 10.06
C TYR A 154 4.03 6.07 10.04
N ILE A 155 3.25 6.29 8.98
CA ILE A 155 2.23 5.35 8.51
C ILE A 155 2.79 4.69 7.27
N CYS A 156 2.71 3.38 7.19
CA CYS A 156 3.13 2.65 6.00
C CYS A 156 2.01 1.78 5.45
N ILE A 157 1.99 1.68 4.13
CA ILE A 157 1.30 0.64 3.40
C ILE A 157 2.34 -0.41 2.96
N THR A 158 1.99 -1.68 3.18
CA THR A 158 2.77 -2.83 2.72
C THR A 158 1.94 -3.59 1.69
N LEU A 159 2.54 -3.91 0.55
CA LEU A 159 1.90 -4.57 -0.58
C LEU A 159 2.70 -5.81 -0.98
N THR A 160 2.01 -6.91 -1.28
CA THR A 160 2.63 -8.22 -1.58
C THR A 160 2.37 -8.72 -2.99
N THR A 161 1.77 -7.90 -3.86
CA THR A 161 1.44 -8.28 -5.24
C THR A 161 2.55 -8.01 -6.23
N ASP A 162 2.54 -8.71 -7.37
CA ASP A 162 3.53 -8.57 -8.45
C ASP A 162 3.66 -7.13 -8.99
N THR A 163 2.62 -6.30 -8.87
CA THR A 163 2.62 -4.89 -9.27
C THR A 163 3.01 -3.92 -8.16
N SER A 164 3.23 -4.41 -6.94
CA SER A 164 3.45 -3.56 -5.76
C SER A 164 4.66 -2.63 -5.87
N ALA A 165 5.74 -3.04 -6.53
CA ALA A 165 6.93 -2.20 -6.73
C ALA A 165 6.62 -0.96 -7.56
N GLU A 166 5.84 -1.12 -8.63
CA GLU A 166 5.38 -0.01 -9.47
C GLU A 166 4.42 0.89 -8.70
N ILE A 167 3.48 0.31 -7.94
CA ILE A 167 2.52 1.07 -7.15
C ILE A 167 3.23 1.91 -6.09
N VAL A 168 4.14 1.31 -5.31
CA VAL A 168 4.94 1.97 -4.28
C VAL A 168 5.79 3.10 -4.83
N THR A 169 6.50 2.86 -5.94
CA THR A 169 7.30 3.90 -6.61
C THR A 169 6.40 5.01 -7.17
N GLY A 170 5.24 4.66 -7.71
CA GLY A 170 4.25 5.61 -8.20
C GLY A 170 3.65 6.49 -7.10
N MET A 171 3.46 5.94 -5.89
CA MET A 171 3.04 6.71 -4.72
C MET A 171 4.11 7.73 -4.33
N ASP A 172 5.39 7.34 -4.35
CA ASP A 172 6.52 8.24 -4.07
C ASP A 172 6.56 9.42 -5.04
N ILE A 173 6.52 9.14 -6.35
CA ILE A 173 6.45 10.18 -7.40
C ILE A 173 5.24 11.10 -7.21
N LYS A 174 4.12 10.58 -6.68
CA LYS A 174 2.90 11.38 -6.49
C LYS A 174 2.97 12.29 -5.26
N LEU A 175 3.74 11.89 -4.25
CA LEU A 175 3.82 12.53 -2.96
C LEU A 175 5.07 13.41 -2.79
N ASP A 176 6.15 13.06 -3.47
CA ASP A 176 7.47 13.69 -3.36
C ASP A 176 8.18 13.77 -4.72
N ASP A 177 9.36 13.15 -4.88
CA ASP A 177 10.27 13.32 -6.02
C ASP A 177 10.59 12.02 -6.79
N GLY A 178 10.15 10.85 -6.29
CA GLY A 178 10.45 9.55 -6.89
C GLY A 178 11.74 8.91 -6.35
N GLU A 179 12.47 9.58 -5.46
CA GLU A 179 13.64 9.04 -4.78
C GLU A 179 13.27 8.43 -3.43
N GLY A 180 12.92 7.13 -3.46
CA GLY A 180 12.36 6.39 -2.32
C GLY A 180 13.21 6.27 -1.04
N THR A 181 14.41 6.84 -0.99
CA THR A 181 15.26 6.84 0.23
C THR A 181 15.33 8.19 0.93
N THR A 182 14.79 9.23 0.30
CA THR A 182 14.81 10.60 0.78
C THR A 182 13.41 11.17 0.90
N GLY A 183 13.28 12.38 1.42
CA GLY A 183 11.99 13.04 1.41
C GLY A 183 11.03 12.68 2.55
N ILE A 184 9.75 12.97 2.35
CA ILE A 184 8.65 12.72 3.29
C ILE A 184 8.02 11.34 3.12
N VAL A 185 8.18 10.74 1.94
CA VAL A 185 7.81 9.37 1.65
C VAL A 185 9.07 8.56 1.50
N ILE A 186 9.13 7.44 2.19
CA ILE A 186 10.22 6.49 2.09
C ILE A 186 9.63 5.21 1.54
N THR A 187 10.23 4.67 0.50
CA THR A 187 9.77 3.46 -0.16
C THR A 187 10.85 2.39 -0.21
N ASN A 188 10.39 1.14 -0.27
CA ASN A 188 11.22 -0.01 -0.58
C ASN A 188 10.45 -0.83 -1.63
N PRO A 189 10.62 -0.53 -2.93
CA PRO A 189 10.04 -1.36 -3.98
C PRO A 189 10.81 -2.67 -4.09
N SER A 190 10.13 -3.80 -3.93
CA SER A 190 10.76 -5.12 -4.00
C SER A 190 10.58 -5.75 -5.37
N ALA A 191 11.66 -6.28 -5.93
CA ALA A 191 11.64 -7.03 -7.20
C ALA A 191 10.93 -8.40 -7.07
N THR A 192 10.72 -8.90 -5.85
CA THR A 192 10.08 -10.19 -5.56
C THR A 192 9.02 -10.01 -4.47
N PRO A 193 7.91 -9.31 -4.77
CA PRO A 193 6.95 -8.84 -3.77
C PRO A 193 6.20 -9.94 -3.00
N THR A 194 6.12 -11.14 -3.60
CA THR A 194 5.53 -12.33 -2.98
C THR A 194 6.41 -12.99 -1.92
N THR A 195 7.72 -12.70 -1.91
CA THR A 195 8.69 -13.21 -0.91
C THR A 195 9.26 -12.11 -0.02
N THR A 196 9.33 -10.89 -0.54
CA THR A 196 9.74 -9.68 0.16
C THR A 196 8.77 -8.57 -0.26
N PRO A 197 7.81 -8.16 0.57
CA PRO A 197 6.86 -7.11 0.26
C PRO A 197 7.49 -5.78 -0.18
N SER A 198 6.69 -4.98 -0.87
CA SER A 198 7.01 -3.58 -1.15
C SER A 198 6.36 -2.68 -0.10
N HIS A 199 7.05 -1.62 0.31
CA HIS A 199 6.57 -0.69 1.35
C HIS A 199 6.60 0.76 0.88
N ALA A 200 5.58 1.54 1.24
CA ALA A 200 5.63 3.00 1.19
C ALA A 200 5.22 3.56 2.55
N CYS A 201 6.07 4.41 3.12
CA CYS A 201 5.92 4.99 4.44
C CYS A 201 5.89 6.51 4.34
N LEU A 202 4.86 7.14 4.90
CA LEU A 202 4.70 8.58 4.97
C LEU A 202 5.04 9.08 6.39
N GLU A 203 5.96 10.05 6.47
CA GLU A 203 6.35 10.69 7.73
C GLU A 203 5.19 11.49 8.36
N MET A 204 5.03 11.43 9.67
CA MET A 204 4.04 12.15 10.48
C MET A 204 4.66 13.04 11.55
#